data_AF-A0A3B0Z326-F1
#
_entry.id   AF-A0A3B0Z326-F1
#
_cell.length_a   1.000
_cell.length_b   1.000
_cell.length_c   1.000
_cell.angle_alpha   90.00
_cell.angle_beta   90.00
_cell.angle_gamma   90.00
#
_symmetry.space_group_name_H-M   'P 1'
#
loop_
_entity.id
_entity.type
_entity.pdbx_description
1 polymer ?
#
loop_
_entity_poly.entity_id
_entity_poly.type
_entity_poly.pdbx_seq_one_letter_code
_entity_poly.pdbx_strand_id
1 'polypeptide(L)'
;MSSYYANENIDVPEWDVALEALLVEECRKNEFLDLDQIQTMAAAYQIRFDDIMITLFELILHKHWAYYNDEGVMVGICRNDVNKLYKNGRIHIEDLDYFDGQWRFIS
;
A
#
# COMPACT_ATOMS: atom_id res chain seq x y z
N MET A 1 -16.88 44.07 0.86
CA MET A 1 -17.81 42.93 0.95
C MET A 1 -17.64 42.10 -0.31
N SER A 2 -16.97 40.95 -0.20
CA SER A 2 -17.16 39.71 -0.95
C SER A 2 -15.85 38.93 -0.96
N SER A 3 -15.90 37.77 -0.30
CA SER A 3 -14.82 36.82 -0.02
C SER A 3 -14.48 36.02 -1.27
N TYR A 4 -13.18 35.92 -1.61
CA TYR A 4 -12.64 35.01 -2.63
C TYR A 4 -11.65 34.01 -2.02
N TYR A 5 -11.96 33.45 -0.85
CA TYR A 5 -11.38 32.18 -0.45
C TYR A 5 -12.43 31.11 -0.72
N ALA A 6 -12.50 30.66 -1.98
CA ALA A 6 -12.99 29.33 -2.26
C ALA A 6 -12.03 28.38 -1.55
N ASN A 7 -12.48 27.86 -0.41
CA ASN A 7 -11.78 26.81 0.31
C ASN A 7 -11.99 25.54 -0.53
N GLU A 8 -11.18 25.40 -1.58
CA GLU A 8 -11.00 24.12 -2.24
C GLU A 8 -10.38 23.22 -1.18
N ASN A 9 -11.21 22.44 -0.50
CA ASN A 9 -10.76 21.27 0.24
C ASN A 9 -10.15 20.33 -0.80
N ILE A 10 -8.90 20.58 -1.16
CA ILE A 10 -8.08 19.64 -1.90
C ILE A 10 -7.98 18.44 -0.96
N ASP A 11 -8.76 17.40 -1.27
CA ASP A 11 -8.70 16.13 -0.58
C ASP A 11 -7.34 15.52 -0.90
N VAL A 12 -6.37 15.74 -0.01
CA VAL A 12 -5.02 15.19 -0.14
C VAL A 12 -5.10 13.74 0.36
N PRO A 13 -4.77 12.74 -0.48
CA PRO A 13 -4.81 11.35 -0.08
C PRO A 13 -3.96 11.11 1.18
N GLU A 14 -4.39 10.15 2.01
CA GLU A 14 -3.64 9.74 3.21
C GLU A 14 -2.34 8.99 2.87
N TRP A 15 -2.12 8.66 1.59
CA TRP A 15 -0.96 7.92 1.07
C TRP A 15 -0.12 8.74 0.09
N ASP A 16 1.07 8.22 -0.22
CA ASP A 16 1.95 8.80 -1.22
C ASP A 16 1.49 8.45 -2.65
N VAL A 17 1.00 9.45 -3.38
CA VAL A 17 0.49 9.31 -4.76
C VAL A 17 1.58 8.86 -5.74
N ALA A 18 2.85 9.20 -5.50
CA ALA A 18 3.95 8.74 -6.35
C ALA A 18 4.21 7.24 -6.15
N LEU A 19 4.12 6.76 -4.91
CA LEU A 19 4.23 5.33 -4.60
C LEU A 19 3.04 4.53 -5.10
N GLU A 20 1.82 5.08 -5.03
CA GLU A 20 0.64 4.47 -5.66
C GLU A 20 0.87 4.27 -7.17
N ALA A 21 1.29 5.32 -7.88
CA ALA A 21 1.53 5.23 -9.32
C ALA A 21 2.58 4.17 -9.67
N LEU A 22 3.65 4.08 -8.87
CA LEU A 22 4.68 3.07 -9.02
C LEU A 22 4.14 1.65 -8.79
N LEU A 23 3.40 1.43 -7.69
CA LEU A 23 2.78 0.14 -7.37
C LEU A 23 1.84 -0.31 -8.50
N VAL A 24 1.02 0.59 -9.04
CA VAL A 24 0.11 0.30 -10.14
C VAL A 24 0.89 -0.08 -11.41
N GLU A 25 1.96 0.64 -11.73
CA GLU A 25 2.79 0.33 -12.88
C GLU A 25 3.44 -1.06 -12.75
N GLU A 26 4.04 -1.37 -11.60
CA GLU A 26 4.69 -2.66 -11.36
C GLU A 26 3.69 -3.82 -11.31
N CYS A 27 2.51 -3.62 -10.72
CA CYS A 27 1.45 -4.63 -10.75
C CYS A 27 0.92 -4.88 -12.16
N ARG A 28 0.85 -3.87 -13.03
CA ARG A 28 0.48 -4.07 -14.45
C ARG A 28 1.51 -4.90 -15.22
N LYS A 29 2.80 -4.81 -14.85
CA LYS A 29 3.87 -5.62 -15.45
C LYS A 29 3.82 -7.08 -14.98
N ASN A 30 3.37 -7.33 -13.75
CA ASN A 30 3.46 -8.63 -13.09
C ASN A 30 2.10 -9.31 -12.80
N GLU A 31 0.98 -8.66 -13.16
CA GLU A 31 -0.41 -9.01 -12.83
C GLU A 31 -0.78 -8.94 -11.34
N PHE A 32 0.17 -9.18 -10.45
CA PHE A 32 0.08 -9.01 -8.99
C PHE A 32 1.43 -8.57 -8.43
N LEU A 33 1.45 -8.23 -7.15
CA LEU A 33 2.67 -8.06 -6.37
C LEU A 33 2.69 -9.08 -5.22
N ASP A 34 3.84 -9.65 -4.91
CA ASP A 34 4.13 -10.40 -3.68
C ASP A 34 5.25 -9.72 -2.88
N LEU A 35 5.60 -10.22 -1.70
CA LEU A 35 6.64 -9.61 -0.85
C LEU A 35 8.02 -9.59 -1.51
N ASP A 36 8.36 -10.60 -2.31
CA ASP A 36 9.66 -10.69 -2.98
C ASP A 36 9.77 -9.66 -4.11
N GLN A 37 8.69 -9.48 -4.87
CA GLN A 37 8.55 -8.45 -5.88
C GLN A 37 8.62 -7.06 -5.26
N ILE A 38 7.94 -6.84 -4.12
CA ILE A 38 7.98 -5.55 -3.41
C ILE A 38 9.38 -5.25 -2.87
N GLN A 39 10.07 -6.23 -2.30
CA GLN A 39 11.47 -6.07 -1.85
C GLN A 39 12.40 -5.73 -3.01
N THR A 40 12.26 -6.45 -4.12
CA THR A 40 13.06 -6.21 -5.33
C THR A 40 12.80 -4.81 -5.89
N MET A 41 11.54 -4.38 -5.91
CA MET A 41 11.12 -3.04 -6.29
C MET A 41 11.73 -1.97 -5.37
N ALA A 42 11.63 -2.15 -4.05
CA ALA A 42 12.20 -1.24 -3.06
C ALA A 42 13.71 -1.03 -3.30
N ALA A 43 14.45 -2.13 -3.51
CA ALA A 43 15.87 -2.07 -3.81
C ALA A 43 16.17 -1.39 -5.15
N ALA A 44 15.40 -1.69 -6.20
CA ALA A 44 15.61 -1.15 -7.55
C ALA A 44 15.39 0.37 -7.61
N TYR A 45 14.34 0.87 -6.97
CA TYR A 45 13.98 2.28 -6.96
C TYR A 45 14.61 3.07 -5.81
N GLN A 46 15.42 2.42 -4.96
CA GLN A 46 16.03 3.01 -3.75
C GLN A 46 14.99 3.63 -2.79
N ILE A 47 13.81 3.00 -2.71
CA ILE A 47 12.72 3.38 -1.83
C ILE A 47 12.77 2.46 -0.61
N ARG A 48 12.41 2.97 0.57
CA ARG A 48 12.32 2.11 1.74
C ARG A 48 11.13 1.16 1.60
N PHE A 49 11.38 -0.11 1.89
CA PHE A 49 10.36 -1.14 1.87
C PHE A 49 9.16 -0.82 2.77
N ASP A 50 9.39 -0.26 3.95
CA ASP A 50 8.31 0.09 4.88
C ASP A 50 7.43 1.23 4.36
N ASP A 51 7.99 2.24 3.70
CA ASP A 51 7.19 3.32 3.08
C ASP A 51 6.27 2.78 1.96
N ILE A 52 6.75 1.79 1.20
CA ILE A 52 5.94 1.07 0.20
C ILE A 52 4.82 0.28 0.88
N MET A 53 5.14 -0.49 1.92
CA MET A 53 4.15 -1.31 2.62
C MET A 53 3.08 -0.46 3.28
N ILE A 54 3.45 0.66 3.90
CA ILE A 54 2.50 1.62 4.48
C ILE A 54 1.54 2.12 3.41
N THR A 55 2.08 2.60 2.28
CA THR A 55 1.27 3.07 1.14
C THR A 55 0.32 1.98 0.65
N LEU A 56 0.81 0.76 0.49
CA LEU A 56 0.01 -0.38 0.02
C LEU A 56 -1.12 -0.73 1.01
N PHE A 57 -0.86 -0.67 2.31
CA PHE A 57 -1.90 -0.89 3.32
C PHE A 57 -2.95 0.22 3.30
N GLU A 58 -2.57 1.50 3.19
CA GLU A 58 -3.53 2.59 3.03
C GLU A 58 -4.43 2.35 1.81
N LEU A 59 -3.86 1.97 0.69
CA LEU A 59 -4.60 1.66 -0.53
C LEU A 59 -5.59 0.50 -0.35
N ILE A 60 -5.26 -0.52 0.46
CA ILE A 60 -6.19 -1.61 0.79
C ILE A 60 -7.32 -1.14 1.73
N LEU A 61 -6.99 -0.30 2.71
CA LEU A 61 -7.96 0.26 3.65
C LEU A 61 -8.98 1.13 2.92
N HIS A 62 -8.54 1.84 1.88
CA HIS A 62 -9.35 2.68 1.00
C HIS A 62 -9.92 1.95 -0.23
N LYS A 63 -9.76 0.62 -0.33
CA LYS A 63 -10.35 -0.24 -1.37
C LYS A 63 -9.86 0.01 -2.80
N HIS A 64 -8.66 0.55 -2.96
CA HIS A 64 -7.96 0.62 -4.25
C HIS A 64 -7.22 -0.69 -4.57
N TRP A 65 -6.83 -1.42 -3.52
CA TRP A 65 -6.09 -2.68 -3.60
C TRP A 65 -6.75 -3.76 -2.75
N ALA A 66 -6.47 -5.02 -3.07
CA ALA A 66 -6.87 -6.18 -2.27
C ALA A 66 -5.69 -7.12 -2.05
N TYR A 67 -5.66 -7.74 -0.87
CA TYR A 67 -4.76 -8.83 -0.55
C TYR A 67 -5.51 -10.16 -0.65
N TYR A 68 -4.87 -11.11 -1.32
CA TYR A 68 -5.31 -12.51 -1.46
C TYR A 68 -4.25 -13.37 -0.81
N ASN A 69 -4.61 -14.31 0.06
CA ASN A 69 -3.65 -15.24 0.65
C ASN A 69 -3.10 -16.24 -0.39
N ASP A 70 -2.22 -17.12 0.06
CA ASP A 70 -1.68 -18.27 -0.69
C ASP A 70 -2.75 -19.19 -1.32
N GLU A 71 -3.91 -19.33 -0.65
CA GLU A 71 -5.07 -20.06 -1.16
C GLU A 71 -5.88 -19.29 -2.23
N GLY A 72 -5.50 -18.05 -2.53
CA GLY A 72 -6.21 -17.18 -3.48
C GLY A 72 -7.52 -16.60 -2.94
N VAL A 73 -7.73 -16.63 -1.62
CA VAL A 73 -8.89 -16.08 -0.93
C VAL A 73 -8.61 -14.63 -0.56
N MET A 74 -9.53 -13.72 -0.89
CA MET A 74 -9.41 -12.32 -0.50
C MET A 74 -9.52 -12.20 1.02
N VAL A 75 -8.47 -11.66 1.66
CA VAL A 75 -8.45 -11.44 3.11
C VAL A 75 -8.67 -9.96 3.40
N GLY A 76 -9.67 -9.67 4.22
CA GLY A 76 -9.95 -8.30 4.65
C GLY A 76 -8.90 -7.82 5.65
N ILE A 77 -8.13 -6.79 5.27
CA ILE A 77 -7.21 -6.09 6.16
C ILE A 77 -7.93 -4.86 6.73
N CYS A 78 -7.90 -4.70 8.05
CA CYS A 78 -8.45 -3.51 8.72
C CYS A 78 -7.34 -2.69 9.41
N ARG A 79 -7.67 -1.43 9.79
CA ARG A 79 -6.72 -0.51 10.44
C ARG A 79 -6.08 -1.11 11.69
N ASN A 80 -6.83 -1.91 12.45
CA ASN A 80 -6.32 -2.56 13.66
C ASN A 80 -5.25 -3.63 13.35
N ASP A 81 -5.32 -4.28 12.19
CA ASP A 81 -4.31 -5.27 11.78
C ASP A 81 -3.02 -4.56 11.38
N VAL A 82 -3.14 -3.50 10.58
CA VAL A 82 -1.99 -2.66 10.18
C VAL A 82 -1.31 -2.04 11.41
N ASN A 83 -2.08 -1.53 12.38
CA ASN A 83 -1.54 -0.95 13.61
C ASN A 83 -0.69 -1.94 14.44
N LYS A 84 -0.95 -3.25 14.35
CA LYS A 84 -0.14 -4.26 15.05
C LYS A 84 1.21 -4.51 14.38
N LEU A 85 1.31 -4.22 13.08
CA LEU A 85 2.56 -4.34 12.30
C LEU A 85 3.52 -3.18 12.57
N TYR A 86 2.99 -2.03 13.01
CA TYR A 86 3.81 -0.89 13.40
C TYR A 86 4.55 -1.17 14.72
N LYS A 87 5.84 -1.44 14.63
CA LYS A 87 6.77 -1.47 15.77
C LYS A 87 7.68 -0.27 15.70
N ASN A 88 7.62 0.60 16.70
CA ASN A 88 8.41 1.84 16.77
C ASN A 88 8.25 2.74 15.52
N GLY A 89 7.05 2.77 14.93
CA GLY A 89 6.74 3.57 13.75
C GLY A 89 7.26 3.00 12.43
N ARG A 90 7.70 1.73 12.41
CA ARG A 90 8.15 1.03 11.19
C ARG A 90 7.47 -0.32 11.04
N ILE A 91 7.41 -0.76 9.79
CA ILE A 91 7.01 -2.12 9.44
C ILE A 91 8.30 -2.86 9.07
N HIS A 92 8.57 -3.97 9.75
CA HIS A 92 9.69 -4.83 9.42
C HIS A 92 9.18 -6.01 8.59
N ILE A 93 10.01 -6.49 7.66
CA ILE A 93 9.64 -7.63 6.82
C ILE A 93 9.31 -8.88 7.64
N GLU A 94 10.03 -9.11 8.75
CA GLU A 94 9.81 -10.21 9.69
C GLU A 94 8.41 -10.18 10.32
N ASP A 95 7.76 -9.02 10.35
CA ASP A 95 6.40 -8.87 10.86
C ASP A 95 5.34 -9.16 9.78
N LEU A 96 5.78 -9.34 8.53
CA LEU A 96 4.93 -9.62 7.37
C LEU A 96 4.94 -11.10 6.97
N ASP A 97 5.55 -11.99 7.75
CA ASP A 97 5.59 -13.43 7.48
C ASP A 97 4.20 -14.06 7.28
N TYR A 98 3.14 -13.44 7.83
CA TYR A 98 1.75 -13.86 7.63
C TYR A 98 1.16 -13.44 6.27
N PHE A 99 1.83 -12.54 5.55
CA PHE A 99 1.40 -12.04 4.25
C PHE A 99 2.19 -12.70 3.10
N ASP A 100 2.00 -14.01 2.92
CA ASP A 100 2.66 -14.83 1.91
C ASP A 100 1.92 -14.89 0.55
N GLY A 101 0.86 -14.10 0.42
CA GLY A 101 0.00 -14.07 -0.74
C GLY A 101 0.30 -12.92 -1.71
N GLN A 102 -0.76 -12.48 -2.39
CA GLN A 102 -0.70 -11.57 -3.52
C GLN A 102 -1.50 -10.30 -3.27
N TRP A 103 -0.89 -9.16 -3.57
CA TRP A 103 -1.53 -7.86 -3.65
C TRP A 103 -1.92 -7.57 -5.09
N ARG A 104 -3.18 -7.16 -5.27
CA ARG A 104 -3.74 -6.88 -6.58
C ARG A 104 -4.42 -5.52 -6.59
N PHE A 105 -4.21 -4.80 -7.68
CA PHE A 105 -4.93 -3.58 -7.98
C PHE A 105 -6.37 -3.91 -8.39
N ILE A 106 -7.35 -3.20 -7.85
CA ILE A 106 -8.79 -3.49 -8.09
C ILE A 106 -9.60 -2.30 -8.62
N SER A 107 -9.01 -1.11 -8.79
CA SER A 107 -9.72 0.12 -9.21
C SER A 107 -8.85 1.12 -9.94
#